data_AF-A0A818E6I8-F1
#
_entry.id   AF-A0A818E6I8-F1
#
_cell.length_a   1.000
_cell.length_b   1.000
_cell.length_c   1.000
_cell.angle_alpha   90.00
_cell.angle_beta   90.00
_cell.angle_gamma   90.00
#
_symmetry.space_group_name_H-M   'P 1'
#
loop_
_entity.id
_entity.type
_entity.pdbx_description
1 polymer ?
#
loop_
_entity_poly.entity_id
_entity_poly.type
_entity_poly.pdbx_seq_one_letter_code
_entity_poly.pdbx_strand_id
1 'polypeptide(L)'
;ETCLIVESTATFLISLTCICLASTDRFLASCRQEKYRKLSRLSLAIQAVILANIFWFGHSIPYLVYTELIRNTSTGSLSGMLGGNLAYAKHLIYFALPVYDGLLPSVYRNINKLQLIRQRQVVQNTVFTVAIDKSILYSICMSTFCIIVSVPILMARFDDSPSFSFCSLSIPGRALRRPYTAVFCRIRR
;
A
#
# COMPACT_ATOMS: atom_id res chain seq x y z
N GLU A 1 23.09 0.66 4.40
CA GLU A 1 22.06 1.57 3.83
C GLU A 1 20.73 0.86 3.53
N THR A 2 20.72 -0.35 2.97
CA THR A 2 19.48 -1.11 2.69
C THR A 2 18.60 -1.39 3.92
N CYS A 3 19.20 -1.66 5.08
CA CYS A 3 18.46 -1.86 6.33
C CYS A 3 17.67 -0.61 6.76
N LEU A 4 18.24 0.59 6.57
CA LEU A 4 17.57 1.86 6.89
C LEU A 4 16.38 2.13 5.97
N ILE A 5 16.48 1.75 4.69
CA ILE A 5 15.39 1.93 3.73
C ILE A 5 14.20 1.04 4.11
N VAL A 6 14.45 -0.24 4.41
CA VAL A 6 13.40 -1.20 4.82
C VAL A 6 12.74 -0.77 6.13
N GLU A 7 13.51 -0.27 7.10
CA GLU A 7 12.97 0.23 8.36
C GLU A 7 12.09 1.48 8.14
N SER A 8 12.53 2.39 7.25
CA SER A 8 11.78 3.60 6.93
C SER A 8 10.44 3.32 6.21
N THR A 9 10.39 2.31 5.33
CA THR A 9 9.16 1.96 4.61
C THR A 9 8.17 1.24 5.51
N ALA A 10 8.62 0.27 6.32
CA ALA A 10 7.77 -0.44 7.27
C ALA A 10 7.13 0.53 8.28
N THR A 11 7.91 1.44 8.86
CA THR A 11 7.41 2.43 9.83
C THR A 11 6.41 3.40 9.20
N PHE A 12 6.62 3.82 7.96
CA PHE A 12 5.65 4.64 7.22
C PHE A 12 4.32 3.90 7.02
N LEU A 13 4.37 2.63 6.60
CA LEU A 13 3.17 1.82 6.34
C LEU A 13 2.39 1.50 7.62
N ILE A 14 3.09 1.20 8.70
CA ILE A 14 2.50 1.02 10.03
C ILE A 14 1.79 2.30 10.46
N SER A 15 2.47 3.45 10.35
CA SER A 15 1.90 4.76 10.70
C SER A 15 0.64 5.06 9.88
N LEU A 16 0.69 4.81 8.56
CA LEU A 16 -0.46 5.04 7.68
C LEU A 16 -1.62 4.09 8.01
N THR A 17 -1.34 2.83 8.33
CA THR A 17 -2.35 1.85 8.74
C THR A 17 -3.01 2.26 10.07
N CYS A 18 -2.21 2.72 11.04
CA CYS A 18 -2.71 3.25 12.31
C CYS A 18 -3.59 4.48 12.11
N ILE A 19 -3.22 5.41 11.22
CA ILE A 19 -4.05 6.58 10.88
C ILE A 19 -5.38 6.15 10.25
N CYS A 20 -5.35 5.18 9.33
CA CYS A 20 -6.55 4.62 8.72
C CYS A 20 -7.47 3.99 9.78
N LEU A 21 -6.93 3.13 10.66
CA LEU A 21 -7.68 2.47 11.72
C LEU A 21 -8.26 3.46 12.74
N ALA A 22 -7.48 4.47 13.15
CA ALA A 22 -7.96 5.53 14.04
C ALA A 22 -9.08 6.35 13.40
N SER A 23 -9.01 6.58 12.09
CA SER A 23 -10.07 7.27 11.36
C SER A 23 -11.34 6.43 11.24
N THR A 24 -11.21 5.11 11.03
CA THR A 24 -12.33 4.17 11.05
C THR A 24 -12.97 4.09 12.43
N ASP A 25 -12.19 4.06 13.49
CA ASP A 25 -12.72 4.04 14.86
C ASP A 25 -13.50 5.33 15.18
N ARG A 26 -12.92 6.50 14.86
CA ARG A 26 -13.64 7.78 14.97
C ARG A 26 -14.92 7.81 14.14
N PHE A 27 -14.93 7.19 12.96
CA PHE A 27 -16.13 7.06 12.16
C PHE A 27 -17.19 6.20 12.86
N LEU A 28 -16.83 5.01 13.32
CA LEU A 28 -17.74 4.10 14.02
C LEU A 28 -18.29 4.68 15.33
N ALA A 29 -17.45 5.35 16.12
CA ALA A 29 -17.83 6.01 17.38
C ALA A 29 -18.94 7.06 17.16
N SER A 30 -18.94 7.66 15.98
CA SER A 30 -19.79 8.78 15.62
C SER A 30 -21.09 8.39 14.90
N CYS A 31 -21.23 7.12 14.51
CA CYS A 31 -22.44 6.62 13.88
C CYS A 31 -23.61 6.68 14.86
N ARG A 32 -24.77 7.15 14.39
CA ARG A 32 -25.97 7.29 15.24
C ARG A 32 -26.59 5.94 15.64
N GLN A 33 -26.37 4.90 14.85
CA GLN A 33 -26.88 3.58 15.15
C GLN A 33 -26.01 2.89 16.19
N GLU A 34 -26.64 2.44 17.28
CA GLU A 34 -25.95 1.81 18.41
C GLU A 34 -25.19 0.54 18.01
N LYS A 35 -25.65 -0.18 16.98
CA LYS A 35 -24.97 -1.37 16.44
C LYS A 35 -23.54 -1.07 15.98
N TYR A 36 -23.32 0.02 15.24
CA TYR A 36 -21.98 0.42 14.78
C TYR A 36 -21.14 1.03 15.89
N ARG A 37 -21.77 1.75 16.82
CA ARG A 37 -21.07 2.29 18.00
C ARG A 37 -20.52 1.18 18.90
N LYS A 38 -21.23 0.05 19.01
CA LYS A 38 -20.75 -1.15 19.74
C LYS A 38 -19.54 -1.82 19.07
N LEU A 39 -19.32 -1.59 17.76
CA LEU A 39 -18.14 -2.07 17.05
C LEU A 39 -16.89 -1.19 17.27
N SER A 40 -17.06 0.08 17.67
CA SER A 40 -15.96 0.98 18.09
C SER A 40 -15.37 0.61 19.46
N ARG A 41 -15.45 -0.67 19.85
CA ARG A 41 -14.79 -1.12 21.07
C ARG A 41 -13.29 -1.05 20.85
N LEU A 42 -12.61 -0.35 21.75
CA LEU A 42 -11.16 -0.22 21.82
C LEU A 42 -10.44 -1.57 21.59
N SER A 43 -11.02 -2.67 22.06
CA SER A 43 -10.47 -4.03 21.89
C SER A 43 -10.34 -4.46 20.43
N LEU A 44 -11.32 -4.16 19.56
CA LEU A 44 -11.26 -4.53 18.13
C LEU A 44 -10.25 -3.67 17.39
N ALA A 45 -10.17 -2.38 17.71
CA ALA A 45 -9.17 -1.49 17.15
C ALA A 45 -7.75 -1.96 17.49
N ILE A 46 -7.50 -2.33 18.75
CA ILE A 46 -6.22 -2.89 19.21
C ILE A 46 -5.90 -4.19 18.48
N GLN A 47 -6.86 -5.12 18.38
CA GLN A 47 -6.67 -6.37 17.64
C GLN A 47 -6.33 -6.14 16.16
N ALA A 48 -7.01 -5.19 15.50
CA ALA A 48 -6.73 -4.83 14.12
C ALA A 48 -5.33 -4.24 13.94
N VAL A 49 -4.86 -3.39 14.87
CA VAL A 49 -3.50 -2.83 14.85
C VAL A 49 -2.46 -3.94 15.03
N ILE A 50 -2.67 -4.88 15.95
CA ILE A 50 -1.76 -6.01 16.17
C ILE A 50 -1.68 -6.88 14.91
N LEU A 51 -2.82 -7.23 14.32
CA LEU A 51 -2.86 -8.02 13.08
C LEU A 51 -2.17 -7.30 11.91
N ALA A 52 -2.39 -5.99 11.77
CA ALA A 52 -1.72 -5.18 10.76
C ALA A 52 -0.19 -5.17 10.96
N ASN A 53 0.29 -5.03 12.19
CA ASN A 53 1.72 -5.07 12.48
C ASN A 53 2.32 -6.44 12.12
N ILE A 54 1.67 -7.53 12.55
CA ILE A 54 2.11 -8.90 12.21
C ILE A 54 2.17 -9.08 10.69
N PHE A 55 1.14 -8.61 9.97
CA PHE A 55 1.11 -8.64 8.52
C PHE A 55 2.27 -7.87 7.89
N TRP A 56 2.55 -6.65 8.35
CA TRP A 56 3.65 -5.84 7.84
C TRP A 56 5.02 -6.45 8.12
N PHE A 57 5.24 -6.97 9.33
CA PHE A 57 6.47 -7.71 9.65
C PHE A 57 6.64 -8.94 8.77
N GLY A 58 5.57 -9.73 8.58
CA GLY A 58 5.57 -10.88 7.67
C GLY A 58 5.91 -10.48 6.23
N HIS A 59 5.39 -9.35 5.78
CA HIS A 59 5.69 -8.81 4.45
C HIS A 59 7.13 -8.29 4.30
N SER A 60 7.79 -7.87 5.39
CA SER A 60 9.20 -7.51 5.38
C SER A 60 10.15 -8.72 5.35
N ILE A 61 9.69 -9.93 5.70
CA ILE A 61 10.54 -11.12 5.71
C ILE A 61 11.13 -11.44 4.31
N PRO A 62 10.35 -11.49 3.21
CA PRO A 62 10.90 -11.70 1.88
C PRO A 62 11.98 -10.69 1.49
N TYR A 63 11.87 -9.44 1.92
CA TYR A 63 12.92 -8.45 1.69
C TYR A 63 14.22 -8.88 2.36
N LEU A 64 14.18 -9.33 3.62
CA LEU A 64 15.39 -9.80 4.32
C LEU A 64 15.98 -11.06 3.71
N VAL A 65 15.14 -12.01 3.29
CA VAL A 65 15.59 -13.31 2.76
C VAL A 65 16.20 -13.19 1.36
N TYR A 66 15.62 -12.34 0.51
CA TYR A 66 16.06 -12.22 -0.90
C TYR A 66 17.02 -11.06 -1.15
N THR A 67 17.44 -10.31 -0.12
CA THR A 67 18.48 -9.29 -0.28
C THR A 67 19.83 -9.98 -0.41
N GLU A 68 20.40 -9.93 -1.62
CA GLU A 68 21.78 -10.37 -1.84
C GLU A 68 22.75 -9.21 -1.63
N LEU A 69 23.85 -9.50 -0.93
CA LEU A 69 24.92 -8.55 -0.66
C LEU A 69 26.00 -8.73 -1.73
N ILE A 70 26.09 -7.76 -2.64
CA ILE A 70 27.06 -7.77 -3.74
C ILE A 70 28.22 -6.85 -3.36
N ARG A 71 29.44 -7.39 -3.39
CA ARG A 71 30.66 -6.60 -3.22
C ARG A 71 30.99 -5.91 -4.55
N ASN A 72 31.05 -4.58 -4.53
CA ASN A 72 31.52 -3.81 -5.68
C ASN A 72 33.02 -4.03 -5.84
N THR A 73 33.44 -4.53 -7.01
CA THR A 73 34.84 -4.84 -7.32
C THR A 73 35.73 -3.60 -7.45
N SER A 74 35.14 -2.44 -7.77
CA SER A 74 35.89 -1.19 -7.94
C SER A 74 36.17 -0.45 -6.64
N THR A 75 35.22 -0.46 -5.69
CA THR A 75 35.32 0.28 -4.43
C THR A 75 35.55 -0.62 -3.22
N GLY A 76 35.40 -1.94 -3.36
CA GLY A 76 35.41 -2.90 -2.25
C GLY A 76 34.20 -2.78 -1.32
N SER A 77 33.29 -1.82 -1.56
CA SER A 77 32.12 -1.61 -0.72
C SER A 77 31.05 -2.67 -0.96
N LEU A 78 30.32 -2.98 0.10
CA LEU A 78 29.27 -3.98 0.09
C LEU A 78 27.93 -3.27 -0.12
N SER A 79 27.24 -3.58 -1.22
CA SER A 79 25.93 -3.00 -1.54
C SER A 79 24.87 -4.10 -1.59
N GLY A 80 23.69 -3.82 -1.04
CA GLY A 80 22.56 -4.74 -1.16
C GLY A 80 21.86 -4.51 -2.49
N MET A 81 21.75 -5.55 -3.32
CA MET A 81 21.02 -5.49 -4.59
C MET A 81 19.72 -6.27 -4.48
N LEU A 82 18.60 -5.55 -4.54
CA LEU A 82 17.26 -6.11 -4.65
C LEU A 82 16.93 -6.24 -6.14
N GLY A 83 17.03 -7.45 -6.70
CA GLY A 83 16.66 -7.65 -8.11
C GLY A 83 17.29 -8.83 -8.83
N GLY A 84 18.28 -9.50 -8.22
CA GLY A 84 18.86 -10.71 -8.81
C GLY A 84 17.91 -11.91 -8.80
N ASN A 85 17.00 -11.97 -7.81
CA ASN A 85 16.14 -13.13 -7.61
C ASN A 85 14.76 -12.97 -8.26
N LEU A 86 14.45 -13.86 -9.21
CA LEU A 86 13.16 -13.89 -9.90
C LEU A 86 11.97 -14.09 -8.93
N ALA A 87 12.15 -14.86 -7.86
CA ALA A 87 11.10 -15.09 -6.86
C ALA A 87 10.73 -13.79 -6.13
N TYR A 88 11.72 -12.96 -5.84
CA TYR A 88 11.51 -11.65 -5.22
C TYR A 88 10.82 -10.67 -6.17
N ALA A 89 11.23 -10.63 -7.44
CA ALA A 89 10.56 -9.81 -8.45
C ALA A 89 9.08 -10.19 -8.59
N LYS A 90 8.77 -11.48 -8.59
CA LYS A 90 7.39 -11.99 -8.54
C LYS A 90 6.66 -11.50 -7.30
N HIS A 91 7.23 -11.65 -6.10
CA HIS A 91 6.62 -11.14 -4.87
C HIS A 91 6.32 -9.63 -4.93
N LEU A 92 7.24 -8.83 -5.46
CA LEU A 92 7.08 -7.38 -5.57
C LEU A 92 5.95 -7.00 -6.53
N ILE A 93 5.90 -7.64 -7.70
CA ILE A 93 4.87 -7.36 -8.72
C ILE A 93 3.49 -7.85 -8.27
N TYR A 94 3.44 -9.02 -7.64
CA TYR A 94 2.18 -9.69 -7.33
C TYR A 94 1.54 -9.24 -6.02
N PHE A 95 2.37 -8.86 -5.05
CA PHE A 95 1.89 -8.56 -3.70
C PHE A 95 2.19 -7.13 -3.30
N ALA A 96 3.45 -6.69 -3.38
CA ALA A 96 3.84 -5.37 -2.89
C ALA A 96 3.17 -4.24 -3.69
N LEU A 97 3.32 -4.24 -5.02
CA LEU A 97 2.81 -3.17 -5.88
C LEU A 97 1.27 -2.98 -5.76
N PRO A 98 0.43 -4.02 -5.87
CA PRO A 98 -1.02 -3.84 -5.74
C PRO A 98 -1.45 -3.35 -4.36
N VAL A 99 -0.75 -3.76 -3.32
CA VAL A 99 -1.04 -3.34 -1.94
C VAL A 99 -0.66 -1.88 -1.75
N TYR A 100 0.54 -1.48 -2.19
CA TYR A 100 1.09 -0.13 -2.00
C TYR A 100 0.48 0.92 -2.92
N ASP A 101 0.33 0.62 -4.22
CA ASP A 101 -0.19 1.59 -5.19
C ASP A 101 -1.71 1.51 -5.34
N GLY A 102 -2.30 0.34 -5.06
CA GLY A 102 -3.73 0.11 -5.21
C GLY A 102 -4.50 0.30 -3.90
N LEU A 103 -4.29 -0.61 -2.95
CA LEU A 103 -5.17 -0.77 -1.80
C LEU A 103 -5.06 0.38 -0.80
N LEU A 104 -3.84 0.66 -0.32
CA LEU A 104 -3.57 1.68 0.69
C LEU A 104 -4.00 3.10 0.27
N PRO A 105 -3.64 3.60 -0.93
CA PRO A 105 -4.03 4.95 -1.36
C PRO A 105 -5.52 5.06 -1.60
N SER A 106 -6.17 3.98 -2.01
CA SER A 106 -7.62 3.97 -2.22
C SER A 106 -8.35 4.05 -0.89
N VAL A 107 -7.95 3.27 0.12
CA VAL A 107 -8.51 3.36 1.48
C VAL A 107 -8.28 4.76 2.06
N TYR A 108 -7.06 5.27 1.98
CA TYR A 108 -6.71 6.61 2.47
C TYR A 108 -7.53 7.73 1.81
N ARG A 109 -7.67 7.71 0.47
CA ARG A 109 -8.50 8.67 -0.27
C ARG A 109 -9.96 8.62 0.15
N ASN A 110 -10.53 7.43 0.31
CA ASN A 110 -11.92 7.26 0.74
C ASN A 110 -12.15 7.79 2.16
N ILE A 111 -11.23 7.51 3.09
CA ILE A 111 -11.28 8.04 4.46
C ILE A 111 -11.23 9.57 4.47
N ASN A 112 -10.29 10.18 3.74
CA ASN A 112 -10.18 11.63 3.66
C ASN A 112 -11.40 12.29 3.03
N LYS A 113 -11.95 11.68 1.96
CA LYS A 113 -13.19 12.15 1.33
C LYS A 113 -14.34 12.14 2.33
N LEU A 114 -14.44 11.08 3.15
CA LEU A 114 -15.46 10.96 4.19
C LEU A 114 -15.29 12.01 5.29
N GLN A 115 -14.06 12.25 5.75
CA GLN A 115 -13.77 13.32 6.71
C GLN A 115 -14.15 14.71 6.18
N LEU A 116 -13.85 14.98 4.91
CA LEU A 116 -14.16 16.27 4.27
C LEU A 116 -15.67 16.48 4.08
N ILE A 117 -16.41 15.44 3.67
CA ILE A 117 -17.88 15.50 3.60
C ILE A 117 -18.45 15.77 4.99
N ARG A 118 -17.92 15.12 6.01
CA ARG A 118 -18.36 15.31 7.39
C ARG A 118 -18.12 16.73 7.89
N GLN A 119 -16.94 17.29 7.66
CA GLN A 119 -16.64 18.68 8.04
C GLN A 119 -17.63 19.65 7.41
N ARG A 120 -18.04 19.41 6.15
CA ARG A 120 -19.08 20.20 5.48
C ARG A 120 -20.49 19.99 6.07
N GLN A 121 -20.81 18.77 6.50
CA GLN A 121 -22.11 18.43 7.07
C GLN A 121 -22.34 18.99 8.48
N VAL A 122 -21.30 19.19 9.29
CA VAL A 122 -21.45 19.88 10.59
C VAL A 122 -21.98 21.32 10.40
N VAL A 123 -21.75 21.90 9.22
CA VAL A 123 -22.20 23.25 8.86
C VAL A 123 -23.61 23.25 8.23
N GLN A 124 -24.06 22.12 7.64
CA GLN A 124 -25.34 22.02 6.92
C GLN A 124 -26.18 20.87 7.48
N ASN A 125 -27.22 21.22 8.25
CA ASN A 125 -28.25 20.39 8.90
C ASN A 125 -28.32 18.86 8.62
N THR A 126 -28.50 18.13 9.72
CA THR A 126 -28.36 16.68 10.01
C THR A 126 -29.11 15.64 9.15
N VAL A 127 -29.93 16.02 8.16
CA VAL A 127 -30.89 15.11 7.51
C VAL A 127 -30.25 14.21 6.43
N PHE A 128 -29.12 14.58 5.84
CA PHE A 128 -28.49 13.85 4.71
C PHE A 128 -27.56 12.69 5.07
N THR A 129 -27.46 12.32 6.34
CA THR A 129 -26.38 11.44 6.85
C THR A 129 -26.47 9.99 6.39
N VAL A 130 -27.67 9.42 6.21
CA VAL A 130 -27.84 7.96 6.01
C VAL A 130 -27.57 7.48 4.58
N ALA A 131 -27.79 8.32 3.56
CA ALA A 131 -27.61 7.93 2.16
C ALA A 131 -26.12 7.90 1.74
N ILE A 132 -25.31 8.75 2.35
CA ILE A 132 -23.88 8.92 2.00
C ILE A 132 -23.03 7.78 2.55
N ASP A 133 -23.38 7.23 3.71
CA ASP A 133 -22.63 6.11 4.30
C ASP A 133 -22.66 4.85 3.42
N LYS A 134 -23.78 4.59 2.72
CA LYS A 134 -23.90 3.44 1.82
C LYS A 134 -23.04 3.61 0.57
N SER A 135 -23.05 4.78 -0.07
CA SER A 135 -22.30 5.00 -1.32
C SER A 135 -20.79 4.93 -1.12
N ILE A 136 -20.30 5.34 0.05
CA ILE A 136 -18.87 5.26 0.40
C ILE A 136 -18.46 3.82 0.69
N LEU A 137 -19.29 3.07 1.43
CA LEU A 137 -19.03 1.64 1.64
C LEU A 137 -18.97 0.88 0.30
N TYR A 138 -19.89 1.18 -0.62
CA TYR A 138 -19.85 0.64 -1.99
C TYR A 138 -18.59 1.06 -2.74
N SER A 139 -18.16 2.32 -2.63
CA SER A 139 -16.93 2.79 -3.28
C SER A 139 -15.69 2.08 -2.76
N ILE A 140 -15.60 1.85 -1.44
CA ILE A 140 -14.49 1.10 -0.82
C ILE A 140 -14.55 -0.34 -1.31
N CYS A 141 -15.68 -1.03 -1.14
CA CYS A 141 -15.84 -2.43 -1.58
C CYS A 141 -15.55 -2.61 -3.07
N MET A 142 -16.05 -1.73 -3.94
CA MET A 142 -15.79 -1.79 -5.38
C MET A 142 -14.32 -1.54 -5.69
N SER A 143 -13.66 -0.58 -5.02
CA SER A 143 -12.22 -0.36 -5.22
C SER A 143 -11.39 -1.57 -4.78
N THR A 144 -11.72 -2.17 -3.63
CA THR A 144 -11.07 -3.38 -3.12
C THR A 144 -11.32 -4.57 -4.05
N PHE A 145 -12.56 -4.75 -4.51
CA PHE A 145 -12.94 -5.81 -5.46
C PHE A 145 -12.21 -5.65 -6.79
N CYS A 146 -12.16 -4.44 -7.35
CA CYS A 146 -11.41 -4.17 -8.58
C CYS A 146 -9.92 -4.50 -8.43
N ILE A 147 -9.30 -4.23 -7.28
CA ILE A 147 -7.90 -4.60 -7.03
C ILE A 147 -7.75 -6.13 -6.95
N ILE A 148 -8.62 -6.80 -6.20
CA ILE A 148 -8.58 -8.26 -6.05
C ILE A 148 -8.80 -8.97 -7.39
N VAL A 149 -9.65 -8.45 -8.27
CA VAL A 149 -9.93 -9.04 -9.60
C VAL A 149 -8.88 -8.66 -10.64
N SER A 150 -8.35 -7.43 -10.61
CA SER A 150 -7.36 -6.97 -11.59
C SER A 150 -5.99 -7.62 -11.41
N VAL A 151 -5.59 -7.96 -10.18
CA VAL A 151 -4.30 -8.61 -9.90
C VAL A 151 -4.18 -9.98 -10.59
N PRO A 152 -5.13 -10.93 -10.45
CA PRO A 152 -5.12 -12.20 -11.19
C PRO A 152 -5.17 -12.04 -12.71
N ILE A 153 -5.92 -11.05 -13.23
CA ILE A 153 -6.01 -10.81 -14.67
C ILE A 153 -4.67 -10.30 -15.22
N LEU A 154 -4.00 -9.42 -14.48
CA LEU A 154 -2.63 -9.00 -14.78
C LEU A 154 -1.68 -10.20 -14.69
N MET A 155 -1.84 -11.07 -13.70
CA MET A 155 -1.03 -12.29 -13.57
C MET A 155 -1.15 -13.20 -14.79
N ALA A 156 -2.37 -13.50 -15.25
CA ALA A 156 -2.61 -14.34 -16.41
C ALA A 156 -1.94 -13.78 -17.68
N ARG A 157 -1.85 -12.45 -17.82
CA ARG A 157 -1.14 -11.82 -18.95
C ARG A 157 0.38 -11.84 -18.83
N PHE A 158 0.92 -11.84 -17.62
CA PHE A 158 2.37 -11.76 -17.42
C PHE A 158 3.05 -13.12 -17.58
N ASP A 159 2.38 -14.23 -17.26
CA ASP A 159 2.95 -15.58 -17.40
C ASP A 159 3.19 -15.97 -18.87
N ASP A 160 2.41 -15.41 -19.81
CA ASP A 160 2.56 -15.65 -21.25
C ASP A 160 3.73 -14.90 -21.91
N SER A 161 4.47 -14.07 -21.17
CA SER A 161 5.56 -13.24 -21.71
C SER A 161 6.95 -13.75 -21.27
N PRO A 162 7.62 -14.64 -22.04
CA PRO A 162 8.81 -15.38 -21.59
C PRO A 162 10.12 -14.55 -21.45
N SER A 163 10.10 -13.22 -21.50
CA SER A 163 11.33 -12.42 -21.38
C SER A 163 11.07 -10.97 -20.98
N PHE A 164 10.81 -10.72 -19.71
CA PHE A 164 10.94 -9.38 -19.13
C PHE A 164 12.37 -9.22 -18.61
N SER A 165 13.23 -8.61 -19.43
CA SER A 165 14.52 -8.11 -18.94
C SER A 165 14.24 -6.78 -18.24
N PHE A 166 14.44 -6.72 -16.92
CA PHE A 166 14.51 -5.43 -16.22
C PHE A 166 15.74 -4.70 -16.73
N CYS A 167 15.56 -3.78 -17.69
CA CYS A 167 16.59 -2.81 -18.01
C CYS A 167 16.78 -1.94 -16.78
N SER A 168 17.84 -2.24 -16.01
CA SER A 168 18.37 -1.37 -14.97
C SER A 168 18.55 0.02 -15.60
N LEU A 169 17.71 0.98 -15.24
CA LEU A 169 17.87 2.36 -15.66
C LEU A 169 19.11 2.88 -14.93
N SER A 170 20.29 2.65 -15.53
CA SER A 170 21.51 3.36 -15.19
C SER A 170 21.22 4.82 -15.47
N ILE A 171 20.90 5.59 -14.42
CA ILE A 171 20.82 7.04 -14.51
C ILE A 171 22.27 7.52 -14.49
N PRO A 172 22.86 7.96 -15.62
CA PRO A 172 24.19 8.54 -15.59
C PRO A 172 24.13 9.78 -14.69
N GLY A 173 25.03 9.81 -13.71
CA GLY A 173 25.05 10.80 -12.64
C GLY A 173 24.96 12.23 -13.17
N ARG A 174 23.77 12.83 -13.05
CA ARG A 174 23.60 14.27 -13.02
C ARG A 174 22.59 14.62 -11.95
N ALA A 175 23.06 15.43 -11.01
CA ALA A 175 22.31 15.97 -9.90
C ALA A 175 21.05 16.69 -10.40
N LEU A 176 19.88 16.10 -10.20
CA LEU A 176 18.61 16.80 -10.36
C LEU A 176 17.60 16.27 -9.35
N ARG A 177 17.34 17.10 -8.33
CA ARG A 177 16.27 16.96 -7.34
C ARG A 177 14.91 17.00 -8.05
N ARG A 178 14.29 15.85 -8.36
CA ARG A 178 12.81 15.71 -8.48
C ARG A 178 12.37 14.27 -8.19
N PRO A 179 11.15 14.07 -7.65
CA PRO A 179 10.70 12.78 -7.16
C PRO A 179 10.31 11.83 -8.29
N TYR A 180 10.52 10.56 -7.97
CA TYR A 180 10.41 9.34 -8.76
C TYR A 180 9.08 9.19 -9.53
N THR A 181 9.18 9.06 -10.86
CA THR A 181 8.17 8.41 -11.70
C THR A 181 8.83 7.22 -12.39
N ALA A 182 8.36 6.01 -12.09
CA ALA A 182 8.79 4.81 -12.78
C ALA A 182 8.27 4.83 -14.23
N VAL A 183 9.17 4.81 -15.20
CA VAL A 183 8.84 4.75 -16.63
C VAL A 183 8.97 3.29 -17.08
N PHE A 184 7.85 2.67 -17.46
CA PHE A 184 7.85 1.35 -18.10
C PHE A 184 8.19 1.49 -19.59
N CYS A 185 9.40 1.08 -19.99
CA CYS A 185 9.77 0.96 -21.41
C CYS A 185 9.35 -0.40 -21.95
N ARG A 186 8.48 -0.41 -22.96
CA ARG A 186 8.10 -1.61 -23.71
C ARG A 186 9.10 -1.79 -24.85
N ILE A 187 10.01 -2.77 -24.73
CA ILE A 187 10.89 -3.16 -25.84
C ILE A 187 10.02 -3.90 -26.87
N ARG A 188 9.76 -3.25 -28.02
CA ARG A 188 9.33 -3.95 -29.23
C ARG A 188 10.58 -4.58 -29.84
N ARG A 189 10.60 -5.91 -29.95
CA ARG A 189 11.40 -6.59 -30.98
C ARG A 189 10.66 -6.52 -32.29
#